data_AF-A0A8T5B1Z3-F1
#
_entry.id   AF-A0A8T5B1Z3-F1
#
_cell.length_a   1.000
_cell.length_b   1.000
_cell.length_c   1.000
_cell.angle_alpha   90.00
_cell.angle_beta   90.00
_cell.angle_gamma   90.00
#
_symmetry.space_group_name_H-M   'P 1'
#
loop_
_entity.id
_entity.type
_entity.pdbx_description
1 polymer ?
#
loop_
_entity_poly.entity_id
_entity_poly.type
_entity_poly.pdbx_seq_one_letter_code
_entity_poly.pdbx_strand_id
1 'polypeptide(L)'
;FDICIFLRTLTLSEKFQLQELLDKYDWNLVESMPQVLSFEELQEIREEVSSIEIDPEIIGYINLLVRDFQSCIREKENSEVKPPTLCEGCHFIRDTCGMIKEPVSERATVALTHLAKAVKWLYGKFSMDDLFQMALWVFSHRLSLIRARNIISDILDLLERERAKMEDRRIRRQWSLLNELVKGFNPSIYRLARDAAVEDVVFAEELTRMEDKWINEGLLKPGEDIATQMGWRFYGHNRWRLK
;
A
#
# COMPACT_ATOMS: atom_id res chain seq x y z
N PHE A 1 -4.40 -17.48 -4.58
CA PHE A 1 -5.00 -17.07 -3.29
C PHE A 1 -4.63 -15.62 -3.06
N ASP A 2 -5.58 -14.69 -3.25
CA ASP A 2 -5.28 -13.26 -3.19
C ASP A 2 -5.83 -12.56 -1.94
N ILE A 3 -6.46 -13.32 -1.02
CA ILE A 3 -6.95 -12.85 0.29
C ILE A 3 -6.60 -13.87 1.38
N CYS A 4 -6.46 -13.40 2.62
CA CYS A 4 -6.32 -14.22 3.81
C CYS A 4 -7.54 -14.06 4.73
N ILE A 5 -8.12 -15.16 5.17
CA ILE A 5 -9.15 -15.20 6.22
C ILE A 5 -8.51 -15.77 7.48
N PHE A 6 -8.61 -15.03 8.57
CA PHE A 6 -8.03 -15.45 9.84
C PHE A 6 -8.98 -16.37 10.59
N LEU A 7 -8.54 -17.61 10.78
CA LEU A 7 -9.24 -18.59 11.58
C LEU A 7 -8.51 -18.76 12.92
N ARG A 8 -9.25 -18.74 14.02
CA ARG A 8 -8.70 -19.12 15.32
C ARG A 8 -8.53 -20.63 15.38
N THR A 9 -7.50 -21.08 16.06
CA THR A 9 -7.37 -22.51 16.40
C THR A 9 -8.51 -22.91 17.31
N LEU A 10 -9.10 -24.08 17.05
CA LEU A 10 -10.13 -24.66 17.90
C LEU A 10 -9.53 -25.08 19.24
N THR A 11 -10.24 -24.78 20.32
CA THR A 11 -10.00 -25.33 21.65
C THR A 11 -10.27 -26.83 21.68
N LEU A 12 -9.84 -27.53 22.72
CA LEU A 12 -10.04 -28.98 22.82
C LEU A 12 -11.53 -29.37 22.79
N SER A 13 -12.39 -28.64 23.51
CA SER A 13 -13.84 -28.86 23.51
C SER A 13 -14.44 -28.65 22.12
N GLU A 14 -14.00 -27.63 21.39
CA GLU A 14 -14.46 -27.35 20.03
C GLU A 14 -13.98 -28.40 19.02
N LYS A 15 -12.82 -29.01 19.25
CA LYS A 15 -12.37 -30.16 18.45
C LYS A 15 -13.27 -31.36 18.65
N PHE A 16 -13.74 -31.63 19.87
CA PHE A 16 -14.73 -32.69 20.10
C PHE A 16 -16.07 -32.36 19.45
N GLN A 17 -16.53 -31.11 19.52
CA GLN A 17 -17.74 -30.68 18.80
C GLN A 17 -17.58 -30.83 17.28
N LEU A 18 -16.42 -30.50 16.73
CA LEU A 18 -16.13 -30.72 15.32
C LEU A 18 -16.12 -32.22 14.98
N GLN A 19 -15.57 -33.07 15.86
CA GLN A 19 -15.56 -34.51 15.65
C GLN A 19 -16.99 -35.08 15.65
N GLU A 20 -17.84 -34.71 16.61
CA GLU A 20 -19.26 -35.10 16.64
C GLU A 20 -20.00 -34.65 15.36
N LEU A 21 -19.69 -33.44 14.88
CA LEU A 21 -20.24 -32.93 13.63
C LEU A 21 -19.76 -33.76 12.42
N LEU A 22 -18.47 -34.08 12.35
CA LEU A 22 -17.91 -34.91 11.28
C LEU A 22 -18.51 -36.31 11.29
N ASP A 23 -18.62 -36.94 12.46
CA ASP A 23 -19.24 -38.27 12.62
C ASP A 23 -20.71 -38.27 12.16
N LYS A 24 -21.47 -37.20 12.45
CA LYS A 24 -22.84 -37.03 11.98
C LYS A 24 -22.97 -37.02 10.46
N TYR A 25 -21.95 -36.56 9.75
CA TYR A 25 -21.90 -36.48 8.28
C TYR A 25 -20.94 -37.49 7.66
N ASP A 26 -20.60 -38.57 8.36
CA ASP A 26 -19.70 -39.64 7.89
C ASP A 26 -18.37 -39.11 7.35
N TRP A 27 -17.79 -38.14 8.07
CA TRP A 27 -16.57 -37.42 7.71
C TRP A 27 -16.62 -36.66 6.38
N ASN A 28 -17.81 -36.56 5.78
CA ASN A 28 -18.04 -35.94 4.48
C ASN A 28 -18.87 -34.66 4.59
N LEU A 29 -18.45 -33.79 5.52
CA LEU A 29 -19.14 -32.53 5.81
C LEU A 29 -19.28 -31.66 4.55
N VAL A 30 -18.25 -31.60 3.69
CA VAL A 30 -18.25 -30.73 2.50
C VAL A 30 -19.31 -31.16 1.48
N GLU A 31 -19.40 -32.45 1.16
CA GLU A 31 -20.42 -32.95 0.20
C GLU A 31 -21.84 -32.90 0.78
N SER A 32 -21.98 -32.88 2.11
CA SER A 32 -23.26 -32.71 2.77
C SER A 32 -23.80 -31.27 2.74
N MET A 33 -22.94 -30.28 2.44
CA MET A 33 -23.36 -28.88 2.40
C MET A 33 -24.14 -28.60 1.12
N PRO A 34 -25.25 -27.85 1.19
CA PRO A 34 -25.99 -27.47 0.00
C PRO A 34 -25.11 -26.58 -0.89
N GLN A 35 -25.03 -26.93 -2.17
CA GLN A 35 -24.38 -26.09 -3.16
C GLN A 35 -25.21 -24.81 -3.33
N VAL A 36 -24.65 -23.67 -2.91
CA VAL A 36 -25.35 -22.38 -2.95
C VAL A 36 -25.27 -21.73 -4.33
N LEU A 37 -24.18 -21.99 -5.08
CA LEU A 37 -23.94 -21.46 -6.41
C LEU A 37 -23.42 -22.55 -7.33
N SER A 38 -24.01 -22.67 -8.52
CA SER A 38 -23.51 -23.48 -9.62
C SER A 38 -22.24 -22.89 -10.24
N PHE A 39 -21.57 -23.68 -11.07
CA PHE A 39 -20.37 -23.22 -11.77
C PHE A 39 -20.71 -22.11 -12.78
N GLU A 40 -21.84 -22.26 -13.47
CA GLU A 40 -22.37 -21.30 -14.44
C GLU A 40 -22.69 -19.97 -13.76
N GLU A 41 -23.41 -19.99 -12.62
CA GLU A 41 -23.69 -18.78 -11.84
C GLU A 41 -22.40 -18.10 -11.35
N LEU A 42 -21.39 -18.87 -10.91
CA LEU A 42 -20.10 -18.32 -10.52
C LEU A 42 -19.36 -17.67 -11.69
N GLN A 43 -19.48 -18.21 -12.89
CA GLN A 43 -18.89 -17.63 -14.08
C GLN A 43 -19.60 -16.34 -14.47
N GLU A 44 -20.94 -16.34 -14.50
CA GLU A 44 -21.75 -15.14 -14.78
C GLU A 44 -21.42 -14.02 -13.80
N ILE A 45 -21.37 -14.30 -12.49
CA ILE A 45 -20.99 -13.32 -11.47
C ILE A 45 -19.59 -12.73 -11.73
N ARG A 46 -18.62 -13.55 -12.14
CA ARG A 46 -17.26 -13.06 -12.44
C ARG A 46 -17.25 -12.12 -13.65
N GLU A 47 -18.02 -12.44 -14.68
CA GLU A 47 -18.17 -11.60 -15.86
C GLU A 47 -18.82 -10.27 -15.48
N GLU A 48 -19.91 -10.30 -14.70
CA GLU A 48 -20.57 -9.10 -14.20
C GLU A 48 -19.63 -8.24 -13.36
N VAL A 49 -18.95 -8.81 -12.35
CA VAL A 49 -18.00 -8.08 -11.50
C VAL A 49 -16.88 -7.46 -12.34
N SER A 50 -16.39 -8.14 -13.37
CA SER A 50 -15.32 -7.63 -14.23
C SER A 50 -15.74 -6.35 -14.97
N SER A 51 -17.01 -6.25 -15.34
CA SER A 51 -17.60 -5.11 -16.06
C SER A 51 -17.86 -3.88 -15.19
N ILE A 52 -17.84 -4.02 -13.85
CA ILE A 52 -18.07 -2.90 -12.94
C ILE A 52 -16.97 -1.84 -13.09
N GLU A 53 -17.41 -0.61 -13.33
CA GLU A 53 -16.56 0.58 -13.32
C GLU A 53 -16.37 1.08 -11.88
N ILE A 54 -15.13 1.42 -11.54
CA ILE A 54 -14.75 2.02 -10.26
C ILE A 54 -14.39 3.48 -10.50
N ASP A 55 -14.79 4.35 -9.57
CA ASP A 55 -14.45 5.76 -9.62
C ASP A 55 -12.92 5.93 -9.72
N PRO A 56 -12.40 6.75 -10.67
CA PRO A 56 -10.98 7.07 -10.74
C PRO A 56 -10.38 7.54 -9.41
N GLU A 57 -11.16 8.22 -8.56
CA GLU A 57 -10.71 8.64 -7.23
C GLU A 57 -10.39 7.43 -6.34
N ILE A 58 -11.25 6.41 -6.33
CA ILE A 58 -11.03 5.16 -5.59
C ILE A 58 -9.79 4.43 -6.11
N ILE A 59 -9.61 4.37 -7.44
CA ILE A 59 -8.39 3.80 -8.03
C ILE A 59 -7.15 4.57 -7.57
N GLY A 60 -7.22 5.90 -7.51
CA GLY A 60 -6.17 6.75 -6.96
C GLY A 60 -5.83 6.40 -5.51
N TYR A 61 -6.83 6.23 -4.65
CA TYR A 61 -6.63 5.83 -3.26
C TYR A 61 -6.03 4.42 -3.11
N ILE A 62 -6.45 3.46 -3.94
CA ILE A 62 -5.86 2.11 -3.95
C ILE A 62 -4.37 2.19 -4.30
N ASN A 63 -4.01 2.90 -5.37
CA ASN A 63 -2.61 3.03 -5.80
C ASN A 63 -1.78 3.75 -4.74
N LEU A 64 -2.31 4.81 -4.14
CA LEU A 64 -1.63 5.55 -3.08
C LEU A 64 -1.37 4.66 -1.86
N LEU A 65 -2.40 3.95 -1.38
CA LEU A 65 -2.27 3.06 -0.24
C LEU A 65 -1.23 1.97 -0.50
N VAL A 66 -1.24 1.34 -1.68
CA VAL A 66 -0.22 0.35 -2.04
C VAL A 66 1.16 0.99 -2.09
N ARG A 67 1.28 2.20 -2.66
CA ARG A 67 2.54 2.94 -2.74
C ARG A 67 3.10 3.30 -1.37
N ASP A 68 2.28 3.65 -0.39
CA ASP A 68 2.74 3.93 0.97
C ASP A 68 3.48 2.73 1.59
N PHE A 69 3.00 1.52 1.30
CA PHE A 69 3.64 0.28 1.76
C PHE A 69 4.84 -0.17 0.91
N GLN A 70 5.11 0.49 -0.22
CA GLN A 70 6.25 0.21 -1.10
C GLN A 70 7.37 1.26 -1.02
N SER A 71 6.97 2.52 -0.82
CA SER A 71 7.82 3.69 -0.97
C SER A 71 9.10 3.61 -0.12
N CYS A 72 10.22 4.03 -0.71
CA CYS A 72 11.47 4.13 0.01
C CYS A 72 12.47 5.02 -0.74
N ILE A 73 12.85 6.15 -0.14
CA ILE A 73 13.88 7.05 -0.70
C ILE A 73 15.29 6.43 -0.73
N ARG A 74 15.50 5.27 -0.10
CA ARG A 74 16.77 4.52 -0.10
C ARG A 74 16.74 3.27 -0.99
N GLU A 75 15.74 3.14 -1.86
CA GLU A 75 15.62 2.04 -2.83
C GLU A 75 15.73 0.64 -2.17
N LYS A 76 15.02 0.43 -1.06
CA LYS A 76 15.06 -0.80 -0.25
C LYS A 76 14.91 -2.10 -1.05
N GLU A 77 14.12 -2.07 -2.13
CA GLU A 77 13.91 -3.22 -3.00
C GLU A 77 15.22 -3.67 -3.67
N ASN A 78 16.00 -2.72 -4.17
CA ASN A 78 17.26 -2.95 -4.90
C ASN A 78 18.49 -2.99 -3.98
N SER A 79 18.37 -2.55 -2.73
CA SER A 79 19.49 -2.53 -1.78
C SER A 79 19.85 -3.94 -1.28
N GLU A 80 21.14 -4.29 -1.31
CA GLU A 80 21.67 -5.50 -0.66
C GLU A 80 21.56 -5.42 0.87
N VAL A 81 21.74 -4.22 1.43
CA VAL A 81 21.53 -3.96 2.85
C VAL A 81 20.04 -3.84 3.11
N LYS A 82 19.50 -4.66 4.01
CA LYS A 82 18.08 -4.64 4.37
C LYS A 82 17.85 -3.88 5.69
N PRO A 83 16.62 -3.41 5.96
CA PRO A 83 16.25 -2.85 7.25
C PRO A 83 16.50 -3.86 8.40
N PRO A 84 16.90 -3.41 9.61
CA PRO A 84 16.91 -2.01 10.07
C PRO A 84 18.15 -1.21 9.67
N THR A 85 19.26 -1.86 9.31
CA THR A 85 20.54 -1.18 9.00
C THR A 85 20.41 -0.20 7.85
N LEU A 86 19.66 -0.56 6.80
CA LEU A 86 19.36 0.37 5.70
C LEU A 86 18.68 1.65 6.16
N CYS A 87 17.92 1.62 7.26
CA CYS A 87 17.12 2.75 7.74
C CYS A 87 17.88 3.65 8.72
N GLU A 88 19.11 3.32 9.12
CA GLU A 88 19.89 4.12 10.07
C GLU A 88 20.15 5.54 9.55
N GLY A 89 19.80 6.55 10.34
CA GLY A 89 19.90 7.96 9.95
C GLY A 89 18.93 8.38 8.84
N CYS A 90 17.92 7.56 8.51
CA CYS A 90 16.90 7.93 7.53
C CYS A 90 15.89 8.91 8.15
N HIS A 91 15.56 9.98 7.41
CA HIS A 91 14.53 10.95 7.82
C HIS A 91 13.16 10.29 8.05
N PHE A 92 12.77 9.38 7.16
CA PHE A 92 11.47 8.68 7.22
C PHE A 92 11.50 7.38 8.04
N ILE A 93 12.45 7.19 8.95
CA ILE A 93 12.56 5.96 9.76
C ILE A 93 11.28 5.66 10.58
N ARG A 94 10.48 6.67 10.89
CA ARG A 94 9.22 6.55 11.62
C ARG A 94 7.98 6.40 10.73
N ASP A 95 8.13 6.59 9.43
CA ASP A 95 7.05 6.39 8.46
C ASP A 95 6.80 4.88 8.24
N THR A 96 5.71 4.53 7.56
CA THR A 96 5.31 3.13 7.30
C THR A 96 6.41 2.33 6.62
N CYS A 97 7.16 2.95 5.71
CA CYS A 97 8.32 2.32 5.08
C CYS A 97 9.35 1.82 6.11
N GLY A 98 9.53 2.50 7.25
CA GLY A 98 10.49 2.14 8.29
C GLY A 98 10.11 0.91 9.09
N MET A 99 8.89 0.40 8.96
CA MET A 99 8.37 -0.79 9.64
C MET A 99 8.33 -2.01 8.73
N ILE A 100 8.49 -1.81 7.42
CA ILE A 100 8.34 -2.82 6.38
C ILE A 100 9.71 -3.39 6.00
N LYS A 101 9.84 -4.71 6.09
CA LYS A 101 11.02 -5.46 5.61
C LYS A 101 10.89 -5.78 4.13
N GLU A 102 9.77 -6.39 3.73
CA GLU A 102 9.45 -6.71 2.33
C GLU A 102 8.09 -6.07 2.00
N PRO A 103 8.04 -5.17 1.01
CA PRO A 103 6.82 -4.44 0.66
C PRO A 103 5.84 -5.31 -0.14
N VAL A 104 4.60 -4.83 -0.25
CA VAL A 104 3.60 -5.41 -1.16
C VAL A 104 3.98 -5.17 -2.61
N SER A 105 3.67 -6.11 -3.50
CA SER A 105 3.85 -5.93 -4.96
C SER A 105 2.61 -5.32 -5.62
N GLU A 106 2.73 -4.93 -6.88
CA GLU A 106 1.61 -4.45 -7.73
C GLU A 106 0.42 -5.41 -7.80
N ARG A 107 0.63 -6.70 -7.49
CA ARG A 107 -0.47 -7.65 -7.38
C ARG A 107 -1.46 -7.29 -6.27
N ALA A 108 -1.03 -6.53 -5.27
CA ALA A 108 -1.92 -6.01 -4.24
C ALA A 108 -2.91 -4.98 -4.83
N THR A 109 -2.46 -4.09 -5.71
CA THR A 109 -3.31 -3.14 -6.45
C THR A 109 -4.39 -3.87 -7.25
N VAL A 110 -4.01 -4.91 -7.99
CA VAL A 110 -4.93 -5.74 -8.78
C VAL A 110 -5.96 -6.42 -7.89
N ALA A 111 -5.51 -7.05 -6.79
CA ALA A 111 -6.40 -7.73 -5.85
C ALA A 111 -7.41 -6.75 -5.20
N LEU A 112 -6.94 -5.60 -4.72
CA LEU A 112 -7.80 -4.58 -4.13
C LEU A 112 -8.80 -4.00 -5.13
N THR A 113 -8.39 -3.82 -6.39
CA THR A 113 -9.30 -3.35 -7.45
C THR A 113 -10.41 -4.36 -7.74
N HIS A 114 -10.07 -5.65 -7.85
CA HIS A 114 -11.06 -6.71 -8.03
C HIS A 114 -12.01 -6.82 -6.84
N LEU A 115 -11.51 -6.70 -5.61
CA LEU A 115 -12.36 -6.70 -4.42
C LEU A 115 -13.26 -5.47 -4.36
N ALA A 116 -12.77 -4.28 -4.73
CA ALA A 116 -13.58 -3.07 -4.80
C ALA A 116 -14.73 -3.22 -5.82
N LYS A 117 -14.47 -3.83 -6.98
CA LYS A 117 -15.50 -4.19 -7.97
C LYS A 117 -16.52 -5.16 -7.39
N ALA A 118 -16.07 -6.20 -6.71
CA ALA A 118 -16.94 -7.20 -6.09
C ALA A 118 -17.83 -6.60 -4.98
N VAL A 119 -17.29 -5.74 -4.12
CA VAL A 119 -18.04 -5.03 -3.07
C VAL A 119 -19.09 -4.11 -3.71
N LYS A 120 -18.69 -3.33 -4.72
CA LYS A 120 -19.62 -2.43 -5.42
C LYS A 120 -20.73 -3.20 -6.14
N TRP A 121 -20.42 -4.35 -6.75
CA TRP A 121 -21.42 -5.25 -7.35
C TRP A 121 -22.39 -5.78 -6.28
N LEU A 122 -21.86 -6.30 -5.17
CA LEU A 122 -22.65 -6.98 -4.14
C LEU A 122 -23.53 -6.01 -3.33
N TYR A 123 -23.01 -4.83 -2.98
CA TYR A 123 -23.66 -3.89 -2.07
C TYR A 123 -24.12 -2.59 -2.74
N GLY A 124 -23.83 -2.40 -4.03
CA GLY A 124 -24.14 -1.19 -4.80
C GLY A 124 -23.29 0.04 -4.43
N LYS A 125 -22.44 -0.06 -3.40
CA LYS A 125 -21.63 1.05 -2.89
C LYS A 125 -20.24 0.58 -2.44
N PHE A 126 -19.31 1.52 -2.41
CA PHE A 126 -17.95 1.33 -1.94
C PHE A 126 -17.55 2.50 -1.06
N SER A 127 -16.94 2.23 0.09
CA SER A 127 -16.44 3.24 1.03
C SER A 127 -14.95 3.06 1.32
N MET A 128 -14.32 4.10 1.87
CA MET A 128 -12.92 4.02 2.29
C MET A 128 -12.70 2.99 3.40
N ASP A 129 -13.70 2.75 4.26
CA ASP A 129 -13.62 1.72 5.28
C ASP A 129 -13.50 0.32 4.68
N ASP A 130 -14.23 0.07 3.58
CA ASP A 130 -14.11 -1.18 2.81
C ASP A 130 -12.67 -1.34 2.28
N LEU A 131 -12.06 -0.26 1.77
CA LEU A 131 -10.66 -0.29 1.29
C LEU A 131 -9.70 -0.76 2.38
N PHE A 132 -9.74 -0.14 3.56
CA PHE A 132 -8.83 -0.49 4.66
C PHE A 132 -9.09 -1.91 5.20
N GLN A 133 -10.36 -2.33 5.26
CA GLN A 133 -10.70 -3.69 5.66
C GLN A 133 -10.15 -4.74 4.66
N MET A 134 -10.32 -4.49 3.36
CA MET A 134 -9.79 -5.37 2.31
C MET A 134 -8.26 -5.34 2.26
N ALA A 135 -7.64 -4.19 2.51
CA ALA A 135 -6.19 -4.06 2.60
C ALA A 135 -5.61 -4.98 3.67
N LEU A 136 -6.29 -5.15 4.81
CA LEU A 136 -5.89 -6.15 5.81
C LEU A 136 -5.87 -7.56 5.21
N TRP A 137 -6.93 -7.98 4.52
CA TRP A 137 -7.00 -9.32 3.92
C TRP A 137 -5.91 -9.56 2.86
N VAL A 138 -5.60 -8.52 2.07
CA VAL A 138 -4.62 -8.58 0.97
C VAL A 138 -3.19 -8.49 1.49
N PHE A 139 -2.90 -7.59 2.44
CA PHE A 139 -1.53 -7.28 2.84
C PHE A 139 -0.93 -8.33 3.78
N SER A 140 -1.74 -9.00 4.61
CA SER A 140 -1.22 -9.89 5.65
C SER A 140 -0.43 -11.11 5.16
N HIS A 141 -0.54 -11.46 3.88
CA HIS A 141 0.25 -12.53 3.26
C HIS A 141 1.21 -12.02 2.17
N ARG A 142 1.32 -10.70 1.99
CA ARG A 142 2.11 -10.03 0.94
C ARG A 142 3.16 -9.06 1.49
N LEU A 143 3.18 -8.88 2.80
CA LEU A 143 4.01 -7.93 3.50
C LEU A 143 4.79 -8.65 4.59
N SER A 144 6.08 -8.35 4.71
CA SER A 144 6.89 -8.76 5.86
C SER A 144 7.28 -7.53 6.66
N LEU A 145 7.04 -7.55 7.98
CA LEU A 145 7.44 -6.47 8.88
C LEU A 145 8.85 -6.71 9.45
N ILE A 146 9.56 -5.65 9.82
CA ILE A 146 10.90 -5.76 10.45
C ILE A 146 10.78 -6.40 11.84
N ARG A 147 9.75 -6.01 12.59
CA ARG A 147 9.39 -6.58 13.89
C ARG A 147 7.89 -6.80 13.89
N ALA A 148 7.46 -8.04 14.10
CA ALA A 148 6.06 -8.39 14.27
C ALA A 148 5.88 -9.09 15.62
N ARG A 149 4.94 -8.60 16.42
CA ARG A 149 4.46 -9.29 17.63
C ARG A 149 3.20 -10.07 17.30
N ASN A 150 2.28 -9.41 16.59
CA ASN A 150 1.06 -9.99 16.07
C ASN A 150 0.81 -9.36 14.70
N ILE A 151 1.06 -10.12 13.63
CA ILE A 151 1.04 -9.60 12.26
C ILE A 151 -0.27 -8.88 11.91
N ILE A 152 -1.41 -9.36 12.42
CA ILE A 152 -2.72 -8.76 12.13
C ILE A 152 -2.84 -7.41 12.83
N SER A 153 -2.55 -7.37 14.14
CA SER A 153 -2.59 -6.14 14.92
C SER A 153 -1.59 -5.11 14.40
N ASP A 154 -0.38 -5.55 14.08
CA ASP A 154 0.69 -4.68 13.59
C ASP A 154 0.33 -4.08 12.22
N ILE A 155 -0.31 -4.84 11.32
CA ILE A 155 -0.80 -4.33 10.03
C ILE A 155 -2.00 -3.39 10.22
N LEU A 156 -2.94 -3.73 11.11
CA LEU A 156 -4.05 -2.84 11.45
C LEU A 156 -3.55 -1.47 11.93
N ASP A 157 -2.57 -1.46 12.82
CA ASP A 157 -1.96 -0.22 13.32
C ASP A 157 -1.31 0.61 12.20
N LEU A 158 -0.67 -0.05 11.22
CA LEU A 158 -0.11 0.63 10.05
C LEU A 158 -1.21 1.17 9.13
N LEU A 159 -2.28 0.41 8.88
CA LEU A 159 -3.41 0.85 8.07
C LEU A 159 -4.12 2.06 8.69
N GLU A 160 -4.28 2.11 10.01
CA GLU A 160 -4.86 3.27 10.69
C GLU A 160 -3.95 4.51 10.63
N ARG A 161 -2.63 4.33 10.66
CA ARG A 161 -1.69 5.43 10.38
C ARG A 161 -1.85 5.95 8.95
N GLU A 162 -1.94 5.05 7.97
CA GLU A 162 -2.12 5.44 6.57
C GLU A 162 -3.49 6.10 6.33
N ARG A 163 -4.53 5.67 7.04
CA ARG A 163 -5.83 6.36 7.04
C ARG A 163 -5.70 7.81 7.48
N ALA A 164 -5.02 8.05 8.60
CA ALA A 164 -4.79 9.41 9.11
C ALA A 164 -3.92 10.24 8.14
N LYS A 165 -2.87 9.65 7.57
CA LYS A 165 -1.99 10.28 6.58
C LYS A 165 -2.76 10.66 5.30
N MET A 166 -3.63 9.78 4.82
CA MET A 166 -4.46 10.01 3.65
C MET A 166 -5.43 11.18 3.84
N GLU A 167 -6.02 11.31 5.03
CA GLU A 167 -6.86 12.46 5.37
C GLU A 167 -6.06 13.76 5.42
N ASP A 168 -4.87 13.75 6.04
CA ASP A 168 -3.98 14.91 6.08
C ASP A 168 -3.58 15.38 4.67
N ARG A 169 -3.23 14.45 3.77
CA ARG A 169 -2.95 14.75 2.35
C ARG A 169 -4.10 15.47 1.67
N ARG A 170 -5.34 15.02 1.93
CA ARG A 170 -6.56 15.61 1.37
C ARG A 170 -6.76 17.04 1.88
N ILE A 171 -6.63 17.25 3.19
CA ILE A 171 -6.76 18.58 3.82
C ILE A 171 -5.70 19.54 3.29
N ARG A 172 -4.45 19.09 3.18
CA ARG A 172 -3.32 19.88 2.67
C ARG A 172 -3.29 20.04 1.16
N ARG A 173 -4.22 19.40 0.43
CA ARG A 173 -4.33 19.40 -1.02
C ARG A 173 -3.01 19.02 -1.72
N GLN A 174 -2.29 18.06 -1.15
CA GLN A 174 -0.99 17.64 -1.65
C GLN A 174 -1.06 17.24 -3.15
N TRP A 175 -2.10 16.51 -3.55
CA TRP A 175 -2.29 16.15 -4.97
C TRP A 175 -2.53 17.35 -5.88
N SER A 176 -3.17 18.41 -5.38
CA SER A 176 -3.32 19.64 -6.16
C SER A 176 -1.97 20.32 -6.40
N LEU A 177 -1.08 20.32 -5.39
CA LEU A 177 0.28 20.85 -5.56
C LEU A 177 1.06 20.06 -6.61
N LEU A 178 1.03 18.73 -6.55
CA LEU A 178 1.70 17.88 -7.53
C LEU A 178 1.13 18.08 -8.93
N ASN A 179 -0.20 18.14 -9.08
CA ASN A 179 -0.84 18.36 -10.38
C ASN A 179 -0.42 19.70 -11.01
N GLU A 180 -0.26 20.76 -10.22
CA GLU A 180 0.25 22.04 -10.73
C GLU A 180 1.73 21.96 -11.11
N LEU A 181 2.56 21.27 -10.31
CA LEU A 181 3.98 21.10 -10.61
C LEU A 181 4.24 20.23 -11.84
N VAL A 182 3.40 19.23 -12.10
CA VAL A 182 3.46 18.40 -13.32
C VAL A 182 3.22 19.24 -14.58
N LYS A 183 2.36 20.27 -14.50
CA LYS A 183 2.11 21.18 -15.63
C LYS A 183 3.30 22.10 -15.92
N GLY A 184 4.09 22.44 -14.91
CA GLY A 184 5.28 23.25 -15.07
C GLY A 184 5.88 23.71 -13.74
N PHE A 185 7.18 24.04 -13.78
CA PHE A 185 7.87 24.54 -12.60
C PHE A 185 7.33 25.91 -12.17
N ASN A 186 6.91 26.00 -10.91
CA ASN A 186 6.51 27.24 -10.28
C ASN A 186 7.23 27.40 -8.91
N PRO A 187 8.08 28.43 -8.71
CA PRO A 187 8.86 28.60 -7.49
C PRO A 187 8.05 28.78 -6.19
N SER A 188 6.80 29.29 -6.24
CA SER A 188 5.98 29.43 -5.03
C SER A 188 5.32 28.10 -4.66
N ILE A 189 4.79 27.38 -5.65
CA ILE A 189 4.20 26.05 -5.46
C ILE A 189 5.29 25.04 -5.04
N TYR A 190 6.47 25.13 -5.64
CA TYR A 190 7.61 24.28 -5.31
C TYR A 190 8.03 24.42 -3.85
N ARG A 191 8.03 25.63 -3.29
CA ARG A 191 8.32 25.84 -1.86
C ARG A 191 7.31 25.12 -0.96
N LEU A 192 6.02 25.24 -1.25
CA LEU A 192 4.97 24.52 -0.50
C LEU A 192 5.08 23.00 -0.65
N ALA A 193 5.39 22.53 -1.86
CA ALA A 193 5.58 21.12 -2.15
C ALA A 193 6.79 20.54 -1.42
N ARG A 194 7.87 21.33 -1.27
CA ARG A 194 9.03 20.94 -0.46
C ARG A 194 8.65 20.74 1.01
N ASP A 195 7.89 21.65 1.59
CA ASP A 195 7.46 21.52 2.98
C ASP A 195 6.61 20.25 3.19
N ALA A 196 5.72 19.95 2.24
CA ALA A 196 4.94 18.70 2.26
C ALA A 196 5.82 17.44 2.12
N ALA A 197 6.79 17.49 1.22
CA ALA A 197 7.70 16.38 0.95
C ALA A 197 8.60 16.02 2.14
N VAL A 198 8.87 16.95 3.07
CA VAL A 198 9.61 16.63 4.30
C VAL A 198 8.82 15.67 5.20
N GLU A 199 7.49 15.68 5.14
CA GLU A 199 6.64 14.86 6.01
C GLU A 199 6.09 13.60 5.33
N ASP A 200 6.20 13.52 3.99
CA ASP A 200 5.60 12.46 3.20
C ASP A 200 6.59 11.85 2.21
N VAL A 201 6.96 10.59 2.47
CA VAL A 201 7.92 9.84 1.66
C VAL A 201 7.46 9.62 0.21
N VAL A 202 6.16 9.42 -0.04
CA VAL A 202 5.62 9.20 -1.39
C VAL A 202 5.68 10.50 -2.16
N PHE A 203 5.27 11.59 -1.51
CA PHE A 203 5.35 12.92 -2.10
C PHE A 203 6.80 13.30 -2.41
N ALA A 204 7.72 13.03 -1.48
CA ALA A 204 9.14 13.31 -1.66
C ALA A 204 9.74 12.57 -2.86
N GLU A 205 9.35 11.31 -3.06
CA GLU A 205 9.80 10.51 -4.20
C GLU A 205 9.37 11.15 -5.53
N GLU A 206 8.09 11.52 -5.65
CA GLU A 206 7.56 12.16 -6.86
C GLU A 206 8.17 13.54 -7.09
N LEU A 207 8.37 14.32 -6.03
CA LEU A 207 9.05 15.62 -6.11
C LEU A 207 10.49 15.47 -6.61
N THR A 208 11.24 14.51 -6.07
CA THR A 208 12.65 14.26 -6.45
C THR A 208 12.76 13.93 -7.94
N ARG A 209 11.81 13.17 -8.50
CA ARG A 209 11.77 12.87 -9.95
C ARG A 209 11.58 14.12 -10.80
N MET A 210 10.73 15.04 -10.37
CA MET A 210 10.51 16.31 -11.06
C MET A 210 11.71 17.25 -10.93
N GLU A 211 12.34 17.30 -9.75
CA GLU A 211 13.55 18.10 -9.50
C GLU A 211 14.70 17.70 -10.43
N ASP A 212 14.92 16.39 -10.63
CA ASP A 212 15.94 15.90 -11.56
C ASP A 212 15.73 16.44 -12.99
N LYS A 213 14.48 16.53 -13.44
CA LYS A 213 14.13 17.15 -14.74
C LYS A 213 14.42 18.65 -14.74
N TRP A 214 13.98 19.39 -13.71
CA TRP A 214 14.15 20.84 -13.64
C TRP A 214 15.61 21.27 -13.48
N ILE A 215 16.44 20.46 -12.83
CA ILE A 215 17.89 20.70 -12.76
C ILE A 215 18.52 20.60 -14.15
N ASN A 216 18.16 19.57 -14.92
CA ASN A 216 18.66 19.40 -16.29
C ASN A 216 18.20 20.52 -17.22
N GLU A 217 17.00 21.08 -16.99
CA GLU A 217 16.45 22.21 -17.72
C GLU A 217 16.97 23.58 -17.23
N GLY A 218 17.77 23.61 -16.16
CA GLY A 218 18.31 24.84 -15.56
C GLY A 218 17.29 25.69 -14.79
N LEU A 219 16.11 25.14 -14.49
CA LEU A 219 15.03 25.79 -13.74
C LEU A 219 15.25 25.73 -12.23
N LEU A 220 15.99 24.72 -11.76
CA LEU A 220 16.39 24.53 -10.36
C LEU A 220 17.91 24.37 -10.29
N LYS A 221 18.58 25.03 -9.34
CA LYS A 221 20.03 24.89 -9.21
C LYS A 221 20.39 23.56 -8.54
N PRO A 222 21.48 22.88 -8.97
CA PRO A 222 22.00 21.73 -8.25
C PRO A 222 22.25 22.08 -6.76
N GLY A 223 21.73 21.25 -5.86
CA GLY A 223 21.84 21.44 -4.41
C GLY A 223 20.69 22.22 -3.77
N GLU A 224 19.79 22.82 -4.55
CA GLU A 224 18.53 23.39 -4.05
C GLU A 224 17.41 22.35 -3.94
N ASP A 225 17.62 21.14 -4.48
CA ASP A 225 16.72 19.99 -4.43
C ASP A 225 16.54 19.43 -3.03
N ILE A 226 15.40 18.76 -2.82
CA ILE A 226 15.06 18.20 -1.52
C ILE A 226 16.02 17.10 -1.11
N ALA A 227 16.48 16.29 -2.06
CA ALA A 227 17.40 15.20 -1.77
C ALA A 227 18.72 15.72 -1.17
N THR A 228 19.23 16.86 -1.62
CA THR A 228 20.44 17.48 -1.05
C THR A 228 20.19 18.05 0.34
N GLN A 229 19.09 18.77 0.53
CA GLN A 229 18.76 19.38 1.83
C GLN A 229 18.51 18.36 2.92
N MET A 230 17.89 17.25 2.56
CA MET A 230 17.61 16.14 3.46
C MET A 230 18.82 15.21 3.65
N GLY A 231 19.95 15.52 2.99
CA GLY A 231 21.19 14.74 3.08
C GLY A 231 21.11 13.36 2.41
N TRP A 232 20.20 13.17 1.47
CA TRP A 232 20.03 11.91 0.70
C TRP A 232 21.02 11.82 -0.47
N ARG A 233 21.37 12.97 -1.07
CA ARG A 233 22.40 13.07 -2.11
C ARG A 233 23.46 14.08 -1.68
N PHE A 234 24.72 13.71 -1.80
CA PHE A 234 25.84 14.63 -1.68
C PHE A 234 26.32 15.02 -3.09
N TYR A 235 25.99 16.22 -3.57
CA TYR A 235 26.65 16.76 -4.75
C TYR A 235 28.11 17.11 -4.38
N GLY A 236 29.04 16.21 -4.72
CA GLY A 236 30.47 16.40 -4.40
C GLY A 236 31.34 15.14 -4.41
N HIS A 237 30.75 13.93 -4.42
CA HIS A 237 31.50 12.70 -4.65
C HIS A 237 30.86 11.87 -5.75
N ASN A 238 31.56 11.79 -6.89
CA ASN A 238 31.40 10.89 -8.02
C ASN A 238 30.23 9.89 -7.90
N ARG A 239 29.15 10.14 -8.66
CA ARG A 239 28.50 9.06 -9.42
C ARG A 239 29.65 8.25 -10.06
N TRP A 240 29.62 6.91 -9.97
CA TRP A 240 30.71 5.96 -10.29
C TRP A 240 31.63 5.53 -9.12
N ARG A 241 31.07 4.92 -8.08
CA ARG A 241 31.71 3.76 -7.41
C ARG A 241 30.64 2.76 -6.97
N LEU A 242 30.03 2.08 -7.94
CA LEU A 242 29.63 0.69 -7.76
C LEU A 242 30.83 -0.13 -8.25
N LYS A 243 31.50 -0.79 -7.31
CA LYS A 243 32.37 -1.94 -7.56
C LYS A 243 31.68 -3.14 -6.95
#